data_AF-N0CYF2-F1
#
_entry.id   AF-N0CYF2-F1
#
_cell.length_a   1.000
_cell.length_b   1.000
_cell.length_c   1.000
_cell.angle_alpha   90.00
_cell.angle_beta   90.00
_cell.angle_gamma   90.00
#
_symmetry.space_group_name_H-M   'P 1'
#
loop_
_entity.id
_entity.type
_entity.pdbx_description
1 polymer ?
#
loop_
_entity_poly.entity_id
_entity_poly.type
_entity_poly.pdbx_seq_one_letter_code
_entity_poly.pdbx_strand_id
1 'polypeptide(L)'
;MGDQADVRNDGGMRYFNGTGWLAIFNGTETMTGRTVDVDAWDAATGVALVVDAQRGTRRPVTDYPDFSHLERADQVVAAIPGSGWRAYWKDEGPDNGPLTEQVLAWLVTSKGRATPITVDAHGDVDDAESADRLIPPGEE
;
A
#
# COMPACT_ATOMS: atom_id res chain seq x y z
N MET A 1 -13.61 31.38 5.60
CA MET A 1 -13.63 30.25 6.55
C MET A 1 -13.36 29.03 5.70
N GLY A 2 -12.08 28.68 5.56
CA GLY A 2 -11.59 27.73 4.57
C GLY A 2 -11.79 26.32 5.09
N ASP A 3 -12.57 25.55 4.33
CA ASP A 3 -12.89 24.15 4.60
C ASP A 3 -11.61 23.32 4.43
N GLN A 4 -11.24 22.59 5.47
CA GLN A 4 -10.09 21.69 5.47
C GLN A 4 -10.37 20.57 4.47
N ALA A 5 -9.47 20.41 3.50
CA ALA A 5 -9.45 19.23 2.66
C ALA A 5 -9.28 18.00 3.57
N ASP A 6 -10.33 17.21 3.63
CA ASP A 6 -10.35 15.86 4.20
C ASP A 6 -9.25 15.04 3.51
N VAL A 7 -8.12 14.88 4.20
CA VAL A 7 -7.05 13.99 3.76
C VAL A 7 -7.58 12.59 3.99
N ARG A 8 -8.26 12.05 2.98
CA ARG A 8 -8.60 10.63 2.93
C ARG A 8 -7.33 9.85 3.20
N ASN A 9 -7.36 9.12 4.31
CA ASN A 9 -6.35 8.18 4.69
C ASN A 9 -6.55 6.96 3.78
N ASP A 10 -6.08 7.03 2.52
CA ASP A 10 -6.18 5.93 1.55
C ASP A 10 -5.22 4.80 1.99
N GLY A 11 -5.61 4.06 3.02
CA GLY A 11 -4.83 3.03 3.70
C GLY A 11 -4.60 1.75 2.90
N GLY A 12 -5.28 1.57 1.77
CA GLY A 12 -5.50 0.25 1.16
C GLY A 12 -4.33 -0.43 0.42
N MET A 13 -3.29 0.30 -0.01
CA MET A 13 -2.21 -0.32 -0.81
C MET A 13 -0.82 0.33 -0.66
N ARG A 14 -0.63 1.21 0.33
CA ARG A 14 0.59 2.04 0.45
C ARG A 14 1.85 1.30 0.95
N TYR A 15 1.75 0.01 1.27
CA TYR A 15 2.87 -0.73 1.88
C TYR A 15 3.53 -1.74 0.92
N PHE A 16 3.01 -1.90 -0.29
CA PHE A 16 3.57 -2.83 -1.27
C PHE A 16 4.41 -2.08 -2.30
N ASN A 17 5.71 -2.37 -2.35
CA ASN A 17 6.53 -1.88 -3.46
C ASN A 17 7.53 -2.91 -3.96
N GLY A 18 8.01 -2.70 -5.19
CA GLY A 18 8.82 -3.68 -5.92
C GLY A 18 10.15 -4.02 -5.24
N THR A 19 10.69 -3.12 -4.41
CA THR A 19 11.96 -3.31 -3.70
C THR A 19 11.79 -3.79 -2.26
N GLY A 20 10.60 -3.63 -1.67
CA GLY A 20 10.36 -3.83 -0.24
C GLY A 20 10.93 -2.74 0.65
N TRP A 21 11.16 -1.53 0.12
CA TRP A 21 11.77 -0.42 0.87
C TRP A 21 11.11 0.93 0.57
N LEU A 22 10.89 1.69 1.63
CA LEU A 22 10.46 3.08 1.59
C LEU A 22 11.62 3.98 2.02
N ALA A 23 11.70 5.17 1.44
CA ALA A 23 12.58 6.22 1.88
C ALA A 23 11.77 7.30 2.63
N ILE A 24 12.20 7.60 3.85
CA ILE A 24 11.56 8.57 4.74
C ILE A 24 12.32 9.90 4.68
N PHE A 25 11.57 10.96 4.45
CA PHE A 25 12.08 12.33 4.40
C PHE A 25 11.34 13.16 5.46
N ASN A 26 12.09 13.76 6.39
CA ASN A 26 11.49 14.51 7.50
C ASN A 26 11.00 15.90 7.06
N GLY A 27 11.32 16.30 5.83
CA GLY A 27 11.09 17.64 5.32
C GLY A 27 12.21 18.60 5.72
N THR A 28 12.20 19.75 5.06
CA THR A 28 13.02 20.92 5.41
C THR A 28 12.11 22.06 5.85
N GLU A 29 12.68 23.22 6.21
CA GLU A 29 11.89 24.45 6.41
C GLU A 29 11.01 24.82 5.20
N THR A 30 11.40 24.38 3.99
CA THR A 30 10.74 24.73 2.73
C THR A 30 9.92 23.59 2.12
N MET A 31 9.92 22.40 2.71
CA MET A 31 9.29 21.22 2.14
C MET A 31 8.75 20.30 3.23
N THR A 32 7.49 19.91 3.13
CA THR A 32 6.86 18.96 4.05
C THR A 32 7.53 17.58 3.96
N GLY A 33 7.60 16.88 5.09
CA GLY A 33 8.04 15.49 5.14
C GLY A 33 7.19 14.59 4.24
N ARG A 34 7.83 13.53 3.72
CA ARG A 34 7.20 12.59 2.78
C ARG A 34 7.80 11.19 2.90
N THR A 35 7.00 10.21 2.51
CA THR A 35 7.40 8.82 2.35
C THR A 35 7.28 8.48 0.87
N VAL A 36 8.32 7.89 0.29
CA VAL A 36 8.33 7.51 -1.14
C VAL A 36 8.91 6.11 -1.32
N ASP A 37 8.46 5.42 -2.36
CA ASP A 37 9.01 4.12 -2.74
C ASP A 37 10.47 4.25 -3.18
N VAL A 38 11.29 3.32 -2.71
CA VAL A 38 12.60 3.06 -3.33
C VAL A 38 12.33 2.34 -4.64
N ASP A 39 12.72 2.97 -5.74
CA ASP A 39 12.49 2.45 -7.09
C ASP A 39 13.60 1.48 -7.52
N ALA A 40 14.82 1.72 -7.07
CA ALA A 40 15.97 0.88 -7.40
C ALA A 40 17.12 1.04 -6.40
N TRP A 41 18.17 0.25 -6.61
CA TRP A 41 19.45 0.38 -5.92
C TRP A 41 20.54 0.71 -6.96
N ASP A 42 21.41 1.67 -6.64
CA ASP A 42 22.59 1.92 -7.45
C ASP A 42 23.53 0.72 -7.36
N ALA A 43 23.88 0.11 -8.50
CA ALA A 43 24.62 -1.14 -8.53
C ALA A 43 26.08 -0.99 -8.09
N ALA A 44 26.67 0.21 -8.19
CA ALA A 44 28.07 0.45 -7.85
C ALA A 44 28.25 0.79 -6.37
N THR A 45 27.36 1.59 -5.81
CA THR A 45 27.44 2.15 -4.45
C THR A 45 26.52 1.46 -3.47
N GLY A 46 25.47 0.79 -3.94
CA GLY A 46 24.42 0.20 -3.11
C GLY A 46 23.48 1.24 -2.50
N VAL A 47 23.48 2.49 -2.97
CA VAL A 47 22.60 3.54 -2.45
C VAL A 47 21.19 3.38 -3.04
N ALA A 48 20.17 3.57 -2.20
CA ALA A 48 18.77 3.57 -2.65
C ALA A 48 18.48 4.75 -3.59
N LEU A 49 17.72 4.48 -4.64
CA LEU A 49 17.31 5.45 -5.64
C LEU A 49 15.79 5.68 -5.56
N VAL A 50 15.39 6.95 -5.60
CA VAL A 50 13.98 7.37 -5.67
C VAL A 50 13.74 8.12 -6.97
N VAL A 51 12.50 8.15 -7.44
CA VAL A 51 12.11 8.91 -8.63
C VAL A 51 11.99 10.39 -8.29
N ASP A 52 12.81 11.23 -8.93
CA ASP A 52 12.61 12.67 -9.00
C ASP A 52 11.61 12.95 -10.13
N ALA A 53 10.32 13.04 -9.78
CA ALA A 53 9.24 13.23 -10.74
C ALA A 53 9.35 14.57 -11.51
N GLN A 54 9.95 15.61 -10.91
CA GLN A 54 10.14 16.90 -11.57
C GLN A 54 11.18 16.82 -12.68
N ARG A 55 12.22 16.01 -12.47
CA ARG A 55 13.31 15.81 -13.45
C ARG A 55 13.11 14.61 -14.34
N GLY A 56 12.18 13.70 -14.00
CA GLY A 56 11.98 12.44 -14.70
C GLY A 56 13.20 11.50 -14.61
N THR A 57 13.95 11.54 -13.51
CA THR A 57 15.18 10.74 -13.32
C THR A 57 15.21 10.07 -11.97
N ARG A 58 15.99 8.99 -11.86
CA ARG A 58 16.32 8.38 -10.56
C ARG A 58 17.42 9.18 -9.89
N ARG A 59 17.27 9.44 -8.59
CA ARG A 59 18.29 10.12 -7.80
C ARG A 59 18.58 9.36 -6.50
N PRO A 60 19.84 9.33 -6.05
CA PRO A 60 20.19 8.79 -4.74
C PRO A 60 19.42 9.48 -3.63
N VAL A 61 18.92 8.72 -2.65
CA VAL A 61 18.27 9.29 -1.46
C VAL A 61 19.22 10.22 -0.69
N THR A 62 20.52 9.95 -0.74
CA THR A 62 21.57 10.76 -0.10
C THR A 62 21.77 12.13 -0.73
N ASP A 63 21.24 12.37 -1.93
CA ASP A 63 21.29 13.69 -2.56
C ASP A 63 20.29 14.68 -1.95
N TYR A 64 19.34 14.18 -1.15
CA TYR A 64 18.29 14.98 -0.54
C TYR A 64 18.66 15.32 0.89
N PRO A 65 18.74 16.62 1.25
CA PRO A 65 19.18 17.03 2.58
C PRO A 65 18.20 16.65 3.69
N ASP A 66 16.93 16.39 3.36
CA ASP A 66 15.87 15.97 4.28
C ASP A 66 15.70 14.46 4.39
N PHE A 67 16.53 13.66 3.69
CA PHE A 67 16.51 12.22 3.82
C PHE A 67 16.85 11.80 5.25
N SER A 68 16.00 10.98 5.85
CA SER A 68 16.16 10.51 7.20
C SER A 68 16.72 9.09 7.25
N HIS A 69 15.98 8.12 6.70
CA HIS A 69 16.33 6.72 6.73
C HIS A 69 15.48 5.90 5.76
N LEU A 70 15.82 4.61 5.63
CA LEU A 70 15.01 3.64 4.92
C LEU A 70 14.17 2.84 5.92
N GLU A 71 12.92 2.57 5.55
CA GLU A 71 12.03 1.65 6.26
C GLU A 71 11.67 0.47 5.36
N ARG A 72 11.47 -0.71 5.96
CA ARG A 72 11.04 -1.88 5.21
C ARG A 72 9.57 -1.77 4.85
N ALA A 73 9.28 -1.80 3.56
CA ALA A 73 7.94 -2.06 3.05
C ALA A 73 7.69 -3.57 2.99
N ASP A 74 6.45 -3.96 2.74
CA ASP A 74 6.16 -5.32 2.31
C ASP A 74 6.42 -5.42 0.80
N GLN A 75 7.11 -6.48 0.39
CA GLN A 75 7.32 -6.76 -1.03
C GLN A 75 6.36 -7.86 -1.43
N VAL A 76 5.48 -7.60 -2.39
CA VAL A 76 4.64 -8.64 -2.99
C VAL A 76 5.51 -9.55 -3.85
N VAL A 77 5.51 -10.84 -3.53
CA VAL A 77 6.28 -11.87 -4.25
C VAL A 77 5.37 -12.77 -5.09
N ALA A 78 4.07 -12.80 -4.82
CA ALA A 78 3.09 -13.52 -5.62
C ALA A 78 1.68 -12.93 -5.44
N ALA A 79 0.84 -13.14 -6.45
CA ALA A 79 -0.61 -12.98 -6.35
C ALA A 79 -1.29 -14.34 -6.59
N ILE A 80 -2.13 -14.78 -5.66
CA ILE A 80 -2.86 -16.06 -5.75
C ILE A 80 -4.34 -15.77 -5.96
N PRO A 81 -5.07 -16.47 -6.86
CA PRO A 81 -6.49 -16.25 -7.04
C PRO A 81 -7.29 -16.47 -5.75
N GLY A 82 -8.27 -15.61 -5.49
CA GLY A 82 -9.11 -15.66 -4.30
C GLY A 82 -9.98 -16.91 -4.19
N SER A 83 -10.21 -17.60 -5.31
CA SER A 83 -10.72 -18.99 -5.35
C SER A 83 -12.02 -19.24 -4.55
N GLY A 84 -12.92 -18.26 -4.52
CA GLY A 84 -14.22 -18.37 -3.87
C GLY A 84 -14.27 -17.91 -2.41
N TRP A 85 -13.15 -17.44 -1.86
CA TRP A 85 -13.12 -16.80 -0.55
C TRP A 85 -13.88 -15.47 -0.57
N ARG A 86 -14.42 -15.07 0.58
CA ARG A 86 -15.12 -13.79 0.75
C ARG A 86 -14.66 -13.08 2.02
N ALA A 87 -14.63 -11.76 1.99
CA ALA A 87 -14.41 -10.93 3.16
C ALA A 87 -15.75 -10.41 3.67
N TYR A 88 -15.90 -10.32 4.99
CA TYR A 88 -17.11 -9.84 5.64
C TYR A 88 -16.77 -8.76 6.65
N TRP A 89 -17.59 -7.71 6.63
CA TRP A 89 -17.61 -6.62 7.59
C TRP A 89 -19.02 -6.47 8.12
N LYS A 90 -19.17 -6.17 9.41
CA LYS A 90 -20.48 -6.01 10.04
C LYS A 90 -21.11 -4.64 9.81
N ASP A 91 -20.31 -3.63 9.51
CA ASP A 91 -20.70 -2.20 9.54
C ASP A 91 -20.18 -1.36 8.36
N GLU A 92 -19.61 -1.97 7.33
CA GLU A 92 -19.09 -1.27 6.13
C GLU A 92 -20.04 -1.30 4.92
N GLY A 93 -21.23 -1.90 5.07
CA GLY A 93 -22.24 -1.99 4.02
C GLY A 93 -23.19 -0.79 3.96
N PRO A 94 -24.16 -0.81 3.01
CA PRO A 94 -25.21 0.20 2.94
C PRO A 94 -25.92 0.38 4.29
N ASP A 95 -26.20 1.64 4.66
CA ASP A 95 -26.80 2.02 5.94
C ASP A 95 -26.01 1.58 7.20
N ASN A 96 -24.67 1.46 7.09
CA ASN A 96 -23.77 0.89 8.11
C ASN A 96 -24.15 -0.56 8.48
N GLY A 97 -24.71 -1.30 7.53
CA GLY A 97 -25.06 -2.70 7.66
C GLY A 97 -23.90 -3.64 7.30
N PRO A 98 -24.14 -4.96 7.30
CA PRO A 98 -23.12 -5.92 6.92
C PRO A 98 -22.78 -5.83 5.42
N LEU A 99 -21.51 -5.99 5.11
CA LEU A 99 -20.96 -6.08 3.76
C LEU A 99 -20.27 -7.43 3.58
N THR A 100 -20.42 -8.02 2.41
CA THR A 100 -19.65 -9.20 2.01
C THR A 100 -19.18 -9.05 0.59
N GLU A 101 -17.87 -9.14 0.39
CA GLU A 101 -17.25 -9.01 -0.93
C GLU A 101 -16.46 -10.26 -1.29
N GLN A 102 -16.31 -10.48 -2.59
CA GLN A 102 -15.48 -11.55 -3.09
C GLN A 102 -14.01 -11.17 -2.92
N VAL A 103 -13.22 -12.09 -2.36
CA VAL A 103 -11.77 -12.00 -2.45
C VAL A 103 -11.39 -12.35 -3.89
N LEU A 104 -10.85 -11.38 -4.60
CA LEU A 104 -10.37 -11.51 -5.97
C LEU A 104 -9.02 -12.24 -6.00
N ALA A 105 -8.12 -11.84 -5.10
CA ALA A 105 -6.76 -12.37 -5.00
C ALA A 105 -6.19 -12.24 -3.59
N TRP A 106 -5.10 -12.96 -3.35
CA TRP A 106 -4.26 -12.84 -2.17
C TRP A 106 -2.90 -12.32 -2.61
N LEU A 107 -2.46 -11.20 -2.04
CA LEU A 107 -1.09 -10.72 -2.20
C LEU A 107 -0.22 -11.41 -1.16
N VAL A 108 0.72 -12.23 -1.61
CA VAL A 108 1.70 -12.88 -0.74
C VAL A 108 2.94 -12.02 -0.66
N THR A 109 3.33 -11.65 0.55
CA THR A 109 4.52 -10.84 0.80
C THR A 109 5.76 -11.72 1.01
N SER A 110 6.94 -11.14 0.83
CA SER A 110 8.23 -11.80 1.10
C SER A 110 8.39 -12.24 2.55
N LYS A 111 7.56 -11.73 3.47
CA LYS A 111 7.50 -12.14 4.89
C LYS A 111 6.52 -13.29 5.14
N GLY A 112 5.87 -13.81 4.10
CA GLY A 112 4.89 -14.90 4.20
C GLY A 112 3.51 -14.46 4.66
N ARG A 113 3.21 -13.16 4.67
CA ARG A 113 1.84 -12.65 4.91
C ARG A 113 1.03 -12.81 3.63
N ALA A 114 -0.24 -13.18 3.75
CA ALA A 114 -1.20 -13.15 2.64
C ALA A 114 -2.29 -12.11 2.95
N THR A 115 -2.34 -11.06 2.13
CA THR A 115 -3.33 -9.98 2.25
C THR A 115 -4.45 -10.19 1.22
N PRO A 116 -5.72 -10.33 1.64
CA PRO A 116 -6.84 -10.47 0.73
C PRO A 116 -7.10 -9.13 0.01
N ILE A 117 -7.41 -9.22 -1.27
CA ILE A 117 -7.81 -8.09 -2.11
C ILE A 117 -9.24 -8.35 -2.57
N THR A 118 -10.12 -7.38 -2.33
CA THR A 118 -11.52 -7.43 -2.78
C THR A 118 -11.76 -6.45 -3.91
N VAL A 119 -12.92 -6.59 -4.53
CA VAL A 119 -13.42 -5.67 -5.54
C VAL A 119 -14.89 -5.44 -5.27
N ASP A 120 -15.29 -4.19 -5.21
CA ASP A 120 -16.67 -3.80 -4.96
C ASP A 120 -17.52 -3.88 -6.24
N ALA A 121 -18.81 -3.56 -6.14
CA ALA A 121 -19.73 -3.57 -7.28
C ALA A 121 -19.44 -2.50 -8.34
N HIS A 122 -18.64 -1.48 -8.03
CA HIS A 122 -18.21 -0.42 -8.92
C HIS A 122 -16.90 -0.76 -9.64
N GLY A 123 -16.22 -1.82 -9.22
CA GLY A 123 -14.92 -2.23 -9.74
C GLY A 123 -13.75 -1.58 -9.00
N ASP A 124 -14.00 -0.93 -7.86
CA ASP A 124 -12.96 -0.38 -7.01
C ASP A 124 -12.31 -1.50 -6.20
N VAL A 125 -10.98 -1.48 -6.13
CA VAL A 125 -10.16 -2.53 -5.53
C VAL A 125 -9.56 -2.02 -4.23
N ASP A 126 -9.71 -2.80 -3.16
CA ASP A 126 -9.12 -2.51 -1.86
C ASP A 126 -8.55 -3.77 -1.20
N ASP A 127 -7.71 -3.59 -0.19
CA ASP A 127 -7.37 -4.69 0.71
C ASP A 127 -8.50 -4.96 1.70
N ALA A 128 -8.58 -6.20 2.18
CA ALA A 128 -9.57 -6.62 3.16
C ALA A 128 -8.92 -7.02 4.50
N GLU A 129 -7.85 -6.34 4.90
CA GLU A 129 -7.21 -6.57 6.20
C GLU A 129 -8.11 -6.13 7.36
N SER A 130 -9.01 -5.17 7.13
CA SER A 130 -9.99 -4.69 8.11
C SER A 130 -11.19 -5.64 8.31
N ALA A 131 -11.34 -6.66 7.46
CA ALA A 131 -12.49 -7.57 7.51
C ALA A 131 -12.62 -8.23 8.88
N ASP A 132 -13.84 -8.20 9.45
CA ASP A 132 -14.14 -8.89 10.71
C ASP A 132 -13.91 -10.41 10.58
N ARG A 133 -14.16 -10.97 9.39
CA ARG A 133 -13.90 -12.39 9.08
C ARG A 133 -13.66 -12.64 7.59
N LEU A 134 -12.88 -13.69 7.32
CA LEU A 134 -12.74 -14.28 5.98
C LEU A 134 -13.53 -15.60 5.93
N ILE A 135 -14.41 -15.71 4.94
CA ILE A 135 -15.33 -16.84 4.77
C ILE A 135 -14.77 -17.78 3.71
N PRO A 136 -14.54 -19.07 4.02
CA PRO A 136 -14.01 -20.02 3.06
C PRO A 136 -15.05 -20.36 1.97
N PRO A 137 -14.60 -20.89 0.82
CA PRO A 137 -15.49 -21.31 -0.25
C PRO A 137 -16.47 -22.40 0.23
N GLY A 138 -17.76 -22.22 -0.03
CA GLY A 138 -18.80 -23.20 0.28
C GLY A 138 -19.43 -23.08 1.68
N GLU A 139 -18.99 -22.14 2.50
CA GLU A 139 -19.63 -21.78 3.79
C GLU A 139 -20.44 -20.48 3.66
N GLU A 140 -21.36 -20.18 4.61
CA GLU A 140 -22.15 -18.93 4.67
C GLU A 140 -21.75 -18.00 5.83
#